data_AF-A0A2K3M8A8-F1
#
_entry.id   AF-A0A2K3M8A8-F1
#
_cell.length_a   1.000
_cell.length_b   1.000
_cell.length_c   1.000
_cell.angle_alpha   90.00
_cell.angle_beta   90.00
_cell.angle_gamma   90.00
#
_symmetry.space_group_name_H-M   'P 1'
#
loop_
_entity.id
_entity.type
_entity.pdbx_description
1 polymer ?
#
loop_
_entity_poly.entity_id
_entity_poly.type
_entity_poly.pdbx_seq_one_letter_code
_entity_poly.pdbx_strand_id
1 'polypeptide(L)'
;MWNEWCDAQRTTNRTQLNEQEQQLHRWLPPRQGWLKCNVDAGFHNDGSITSGGWCIRDDVGQFIHAGSYWLNGKYSILEAEALAILEAMKVVCNMNLEHVTFESDSQSVVAAIQANHVGVSNFSLLIASIKSLLILKYNF
;
A
#
# COMPACT_ATOMS: atom_id res chain seq x y z
N MET A 1 -16.31 -2.27 2.67
CA MET A 1 -15.10 -2.19 1.83
C MET A 1 -15.38 -1.96 0.35
N TRP A 2 -15.88 -2.93 -0.46
CA TRP A 2 -16.18 -2.67 -1.89
C TRP A 2 -17.34 -1.68 -2.10
N ASN A 3 -18.37 -1.78 -1.24
CA ASN A 3 -19.50 -0.85 -1.26
C ASN A 3 -19.08 0.56 -0.84
N GLU A 4 -18.27 0.70 0.21
CA GLU A 4 -17.72 2.01 0.64
C GLU A 4 -16.81 2.62 -0.44
N TRP A 5 -15.99 1.82 -1.11
CA TRP A 5 -15.17 2.27 -2.24
C TRP A 5 -16.04 2.74 -3.42
N CYS A 6 -17.09 1.97 -3.74
CA CYS A 6 -18.09 2.35 -4.73
C CYS A 6 -18.87 3.62 -4.34
N ASP A 7 -19.22 3.77 -3.07
CA ASP A 7 -19.98 4.91 -2.55
C ASP A 7 -19.11 6.18 -2.49
N ALA A 8 -17.83 6.04 -2.16
CA ALA A 8 -16.85 7.10 -2.28
C ALA A 8 -16.74 7.60 -3.73
N GLN A 9 -16.67 6.70 -4.72
CA GLN A 9 -16.64 7.07 -6.14
C GLN A 9 -17.94 7.72 -6.64
N ARG A 10 -19.11 7.29 -6.13
CA ARG A 10 -20.41 7.90 -6.48
C ARG A 10 -20.59 9.29 -5.88
N THR A 11 -20.03 9.53 -4.69
CA THR A 11 -20.11 10.83 -4.01
C THR A 11 -19.21 11.87 -4.68
N THR A 12 -18.06 11.46 -5.23
CA THR A 12 -17.14 12.32 -5.99
C THR A 12 -17.80 12.98 -7.21
N ASN A 13 -18.79 12.34 -7.85
CA ASN A 13 -19.49 12.92 -9.00
C ASN A 13 -20.54 14.00 -8.64
N ARG A 14 -20.82 14.25 -7.35
CA ARG A 14 -21.95 15.11 -6.93
C ARG A 14 -21.57 16.42 -6.26
N THR A 15 -20.28 16.72 -6.04
CA THR A 15 -19.86 17.93 -5.32
C THR A 15 -18.78 18.70 -6.10
N GLN A 16 -19.22 19.64 -6.94
CA GLN A 16 -18.40 20.60 -7.70
C GLN A 16 -17.72 21.69 -6.83
N LEU A 17 -17.62 21.52 -5.50
CA LEU A 17 -17.15 22.59 -4.60
C LEU A 17 -15.74 22.39 -4.01
N ASN A 18 -15.07 21.26 -4.27
CA ASN A 18 -13.73 20.96 -3.71
C ASN A 18 -12.63 20.76 -4.78
N GLU A 19 -12.76 21.37 -5.97
CA GLU A 19 -11.81 21.16 -7.07
C GLU A 19 -10.37 21.62 -6.75
N GLN A 20 -10.17 22.54 -5.79
CA GLN A 20 -8.84 23.02 -5.39
C GLN A 20 -8.13 22.10 -4.38
N GLU A 21 -8.86 21.45 -3.47
CA GLU A 21 -8.29 20.48 -2.52
C GLU A 21 -8.13 19.08 -3.16
N GLN A 22 -9.02 18.70 -4.08
CA GLN A 22 -8.93 17.42 -4.80
C GLN A 22 -7.75 17.35 -5.80
N GLN A 23 -7.20 18.49 -6.24
CA GLN A 23 -6.01 18.48 -7.09
C GLN A 23 -4.76 17.94 -6.38
N LEU A 24 -4.67 18.06 -5.04
CA LEU A 24 -3.57 17.53 -4.24
C LEU A 24 -3.66 16.01 -4.00
N HIS A 25 -4.86 15.43 -4.11
CA HIS A 25 -5.13 14.00 -3.85
C HIS A 25 -5.39 13.19 -5.13
N ARG A 26 -5.02 13.71 -6.30
CA ARG A 26 -5.11 12.93 -7.54
C ARG A 26 -3.97 11.93 -7.57
N TRP A 27 -4.29 10.66 -7.84
CA TRP A 27 -3.28 9.64 -8.12
C TRP A 27 -2.32 10.15 -9.20
N LEU A 28 -1.03 10.17 -8.88
CA LEU A 28 0.02 10.55 -9.81
C LEU A 28 0.66 9.30 -10.41
N PRO A 29 0.87 9.22 -11.72
CA PRO A 29 1.64 8.13 -12.28
C PRO A 29 3.07 8.11 -11.74
N PRO A 30 3.73 6.92 -11.71
CA PRO A 30 5.15 6.83 -11.42
C PRO A 30 5.99 7.47 -12.54
N ARG A 31 7.32 7.41 -12.40
CA ARG A 31 8.24 7.84 -13.47
C ARG A 31 7.99 7.01 -14.74
N GLN A 32 8.32 7.57 -15.91
CA GLN A 32 8.16 6.85 -17.16
C GLN A 32 8.91 5.50 -17.13
N GLY A 33 8.26 4.43 -17.57
CA GLY A 33 8.77 3.05 -17.53
C GLY A 33 8.81 2.40 -16.13
N TRP A 34 8.28 3.05 -15.09
CA TRP A 34 8.13 2.48 -13.76
C TRP A 34 6.69 2.00 -13.52
N LEU A 35 6.55 1.08 -12.58
CA LEU A 35 5.27 0.65 -12.05
C LEU A 35 5.00 1.35 -10.71
N LYS A 36 3.72 1.54 -10.39
CA LYS A 36 3.28 1.95 -9.05
C LYS A 36 2.45 0.85 -8.43
N CYS A 37 2.83 0.43 -7.23
CA CYS A 37 2.11 -0.54 -6.41
C CYS A 37 1.46 0.20 -5.23
N ASN A 38 0.17 0.46 -5.34
CA ASN A 38 -0.65 0.98 -4.24
C ASN A 38 -1.00 -0.16 -3.29
N VAL A 39 -0.83 0.04 -1.98
CA VAL A 39 -1.15 -0.96 -0.95
C VAL A 39 -2.05 -0.37 0.12
N ASP A 40 -2.86 -1.22 0.74
CA ASP A 40 -3.78 -0.83 1.82
C ASP A 40 -4.10 -2.04 2.70
N ALA A 41 -4.43 -1.78 3.96
CA ALA A 41 -4.89 -2.79 4.91
C ALA A 41 -6.36 -2.59 5.29
N GLY A 42 -7.01 -3.69 5.66
CA GLY A 42 -8.42 -3.69 6.02
C GLY A 42 -8.70 -4.49 7.28
N PHE A 43 -9.71 -4.08 8.03
CA PHE A 43 -10.19 -4.80 9.21
C PHE A 43 -11.64 -5.19 9.04
N HIS A 44 -11.96 -6.41 9.43
CA HIS A 44 -13.30 -6.99 9.29
C HIS A 44 -13.68 -7.74 10.57
N ASN A 45 -14.98 -8.00 10.70
CA ASN A 45 -15.55 -8.74 11.83
C ASN A 45 -15.06 -8.20 13.20
N ASP A 46 -15.27 -6.89 13.42
CA ASP A 46 -14.85 -6.19 14.65
C ASP A 46 -13.35 -6.35 14.95
N GLY A 47 -12.54 -6.32 13.89
CA GLY A 47 -11.08 -6.43 13.91
C GLY A 47 -10.55 -7.85 14.08
N SER A 48 -11.38 -8.89 14.17
CA SER A 48 -10.90 -10.28 14.30
C SER A 48 -10.24 -10.81 13.03
N ILE A 49 -10.51 -10.17 11.89
CA ILE A 49 -9.92 -10.51 10.60
C ILE A 49 -9.20 -9.28 10.07
N THR A 50 -7.93 -9.46 9.73
CA THR A 50 -7.09 -8.46 9.08
C THR A 50 -6.90 -8.86 7.61
N SER A 51 -7.08 -7.94 6.69
CA SER A 51 -6.80 -8.13 5.27
C SER A 51 -5.73 -7.16 4.80
N GLY A 52 -5.04 -7.50 3.72
CA GLY A 52 -4.21 -6.55 2.98
C GLY A 52 -4.44 -6.72 1.49
N GLY A 53 -4.19 -5.66 0.73
CA GLY A 53 -4.35 -5.67 -0.72
C GLY A 53 -3.34 -4.77 -1.41
N TRP A 54 -3.13 -5.03 -2.70
CA TRP A 54 -2.31 -4.18 -3.56
C TRP A 54 -2.84 -4.11 -4.99
N CYS A 55 -2.53 -3.00 -5.66
CA CYS A 55 -2.83 -2.77 -7.07
C CYS A 55 -1.59 -2.18 -7.76
N ILE A 56 -1.14 -2.85 -8.82
CA ILE A 56 0.00 -2.46 -9.64
C ILE A 56 -0.51 -1.83 -10.94
N ARG A 57 -0.01 -0.63 -11.24
CA ARG A 57 -0.28 0.10 -12.48
C ARG A 57 1.02 0.53 -13.14
N ASP A 58 1.00 0.72 -14.45
CA ASP A 58 2.12 1.31 -15.18
C ASP A 58 2.13 2.85 -15.12
N ASP A 59 3.08 3.46 -15.83
CA ASP A 59 3.33 4.89 -15.91
C ASP A 59 2.26 5.69 -16.67
N VAL A 60 1.34 5.00 -17.36
CA VAL A 60 0.15 5.61 -17.98
C VAL A 60 -1.14 5.25 -17.22
N GLY A 61 -1.01 4.61 -16.05
CA GLY A 61 -2.12 4.29 -15.15
C GLY A 61 -2.91 3.03 -15.53
N GLN A 62 -2.45 2.26 -16.52
CA GLN A 62 -3.07 1.00 -16.90
C GLN A 62 -2.85 -0.05 -15.81
N PHE A 63 -3.87 -0.87 -15.61
CA PHE A 63 -3.81 -1.97 -14.66
C PHE A 63 -2.85 -3.05 -15.16
N ILE A 64 -1.96 -3.51 -14.26
CA ILE A 64 -1.03 -4.61 -14.52
C ILE A 64 -1.40 -5.85 -13.71
N HIS A 65 -1.59 -5.68 -12.40
CA HIS A 65 -1.87 -6.80 -11.50
C HIS A 65 -2.47 -6.31 -10.18
N ALA A 66 -3.22 -7.15 -9.47
CA ALA A 66 -3.67 -6.88 -8.11
C ALA A 66 -3.79 -8.17 -7.31
N GLY A 67 -3.76 -8.06 -6.00
CA GLY A 67 -3.97 -9.18 -5.10
C GLY A 67 -4.48 -8.75 -3.74
N SER A 68 -4.94 -9.73 -2.96
CA SER A 68 -5.33 -9.52 -1.57
C SER A 68 -5.15 -10.80 -0.77
N TYR A 69 -5.08 -10.65 0.56
CA TYR A 69 -5.07 -11.76 1.50
C TYR A 69 -5.95 -11.45 2.71
N TRP A 70 -6.29 -12.50 3.45
CA TRP A 70 -7.09 -12.45 4.67
C TRP A 70 -6.41 -13.29 5.75
N LEU A 71 -6.23 -12.72 6.93
CA LEU A 71 -5.61 -13.35 8.09
C LEU A 71 -6.58 -13.33 9.26
N ASN A 72 -6.76 -14.50 9.88
CA ASN A 72 -7.43 -14.59 11.17
C ASN A 72 -6.48 -14.08 12.25
N GLY A 73 -6.84 -12.99 12.91
CA GLY A 73 -5.99 -12.36 13.93
C GLY A 73 -6.20 -10.86 14.04
N LYS A 74 -6.01 -10.37 15.27
CA LYS A 74 -6.02 -8.94 15.59
C LYS A 74 -4.61 -8.39 15.42
N TYR A 75 -4.36 -7.73 14.30
CA TYR A 75 -3.18 -6.91 14.09
C TYR A 75 -3.50 -5.48 14.50
N SER A 76 -2.50 -4.73 14.97
CA SER A 76 -2.62 -3.28 15.05
C SER A 76 -2.68 -2.68 13.63
N ILE A 77 -3.23 -1.47 13.52
CA ILE A 77 -3.28 -0.72 12.26
C ILE A 77 -1.88 -0.64 11.62
N LEU A 78 -0.86 -0.28 12.41
CA LEU A 78 0.52 -0.17 11.92
C LEU A 78 1.09 -1.49 11.42
N GLU A 79 0.80 -2.60 12.11
CA GLU A 79 1.25 -3.92 11.66
C GLU A 79 0.55 -4.37 10.39
N ALA A 80 -0.77 -4.13 10.28
CA ALA A 80 -1.53 -4.50 9.09
C ALA A 80 -1.06 -3.73 7.85
N GLU A 81 -0.85 -2.42 7.98
CA GLU A 81 -0.30 -1.56 6.92
C GLU A 81 1.11 -1.98 6.49
N ALA A 82 2.01 -2.21 7.45
CA ALA A 82 3.35 -2.69 7.16
C ALA A 82 3.33 -4.08 6.51
N LEU A 83 2.43 -4.96 6.94
CA LEU A 83 2.28 -6.29 6.36
C LEU A 83 1.74 -6.23 4.93
N ALA A 84 0.81 -5.31 4.63
CA ALA A 84 0.32 -5.08 3.27
C ALA A 84 1.46 -4.67 2.32
N ILE A 85 2.34 -3.74 2.74
CA ILE A 85 3.56 -3.38 2.00
C ILE A 85 4.45 -4.62 1.79
N LEU A 86 4.74 -5.35 2.87
CA LEU A 86 5.66 -6.49 2.83
C LEU A 86 5.19 -7.60 1.88
N GLU A 87 3.91 -7.95 1.92
CA GLU A 87 3.35 -8.97 1.03
C GLU A 87 3.31 -8.51 -0.43
N ALA A 88 2.98 -7.24 -0.69
CA ALA A 88 3.06 -6.67 -2.03
C ALA A 88 4.50 -6.73 -2.59
N MET A 89 5.50 -6.40 -1.78
CA MET A 89 6.91 -6.50 -2.18
C MET A 89 7.33 -7.93 -2.50
N LYS A 90 6.89 -8.91 -1.72
CA LYS A 90 7.16 -10.34 -2.01
C LYS A 90 6.55 -10.76 -3.34
N VAL A 91 5.33 -10.32 -3.64
CA VAL A 91 4.64 -10.63 -4.90
C VAL A 91 5.35 -9.99 -6.09
N VAL A 92 5.72 -8.72 -5.98
CA VAL A 92 6.54 -8.02 -6.98
C VAL A 92 7.86 -8.76 -7.23
N CYS A 93 8.54 -9.19 -6.16
CA CYS A 93 9.76 -10.00 -6.27
C CYS A 93 9.51 -11.33 -6.97
N ASN A 94 8.45 -12.06 -6.63
CA ASN A 94 8.12 -13.36 -7.20
C ASN A 94 7.75 -13.27 -8.68
N MET A 95 7.18 -12.15 -9.11
CA MET A 95 6.86 -11.86 -10.51
C MET A 95 8.06 -11.34 -11.30
N ASN A 96 9.22 -11.14 -10.67
CA ASN A 96 10.39 -10.48 -11.25
C ASN A 96 10.08 -9.10 -11.86
N LEU A 97 9.15 -8.36 -11.24
CA LEU A 97 8.86 -6.99 -11.63
C LEU A 97 9.96 -6.07 -11.08
N GLU A 98 10.40 -5.14 -11.93
CA GLU A 98 11.44 -4.17 -11.63
C GLU A 98 10.91 -2.74 -11.79
N HIS A 99 11.62 -1.75 -11.25
CA HIS A 99 11.26 -0.33 -11.32
C HIS A 99 9.88 -0.06 -10.70
N VAL A 100 9.68 -0.49 -9.46
CA VAL A 100 8.37 -0.39 -8.78
C VAL A 100 8.42 0.58 -7.61
N THR A 101 7.60 1.63 -7.67
CA THR A 101 7.35 2.52 -6.53
C THR A 101 6.17 1.99 -5.71
N PHE A 102 6.37 1.79 -4.41
CA PHE A 102 5.30 1.42 -3.48
C PHE A 102 4.67 2.67 -2.86
N GLU A 103 3.34 2.73 -2.81
CA GLU A 103 2.57 3.84 -2.25
C GLU A 103 1.61 3.30 -1.18
N SER A 104 1.71 3.85 0.02
CA SER A 104 0.83 3.58 1.17
C SER A 104 0.31 4.91 1.71
N ASP A 105 -0.92 4.93 2.20
CA ASP A 105 -1.53 6.08 2.86
C ASP A 105 -1.14 6.20 4.35
N SER A 106 -0.45 5.18 4.88
CA SER A 106 0.01 5.14 6.26
C SER A 106 1.30 5.93 6.48
N GLN A 107 1.17 7.23 6.73
CA GLN A 107 2.30 8.13 7.00
C GLN A 107 3.22 7.60 8.12
N SER A 108 2.66 6.99 9.17
CA SER A 108 3.44 6.43 10.28
C SER A 108 4.32 5.26 9.85
N VAL A 109 3.82 4.39 8.95
CA VAL A 109 4.60 3.26 8.43
C VAL A 109 5.70 3.75 7.49
N VAL A 110 5.37 4.69 6.60
CA VAL A 110 6.35 5.32 5.71
C VAL A 110 7.47 5.99 6.50
N ALA A 111 7.12 6.75 7.55
CA ALA A 111 8.10 7.38 8.43
C ALA A 111 8.98 6.35 9.16
N ALA A 112 8.41 5.23 9.62
CA ALA A 112 9.16 4.17 10.27
C ALA A 112 10.15 3.45 9.33
N ILE A 113 9.78 3.28 8.05
CA ILE A 113 10.65 2.74 7.01
C ILE A 113 11.83 3.70 6.74
N GLN A 114 11.60 5.00 6.77
CA GLN A 114 12.64 6.00 6.51
C GLN A 114 13.54 6.27 7.73
N ALA A 115 13.02 6.08 8.95
CA ALA A 115 13.77 6.29 10.18
C ALA A 115 14.83 5.19 10.42
N ASN A 116 15.94 5.52 11.07
CA ASN A 116 16.99 4.54 11.38
C ASN A 116 16.80 3.85 12.75
N HIS A 117 15.55 3.59 13.14
CA HIS A 117 15.20 3.00 14.43
C HIS A 117 15.19 1.46 14.38
N VAL A 118 15.74 0.83 15.42
CA VAL A 118 15.74 -0.62 15.62
C VAL A 118 14.85 -0.95 16.82
N GLY A 119 13.99 -1.94 16.68
CA GLY A 119 13.10 -2.41 17.74
C GLY A 119 12.94 -3.92 17.70
N VAL A 120 12.22 -4.45 18.69
CA VAL A 120 11.93 -5.89 18.83
C VAL A 120 10.42 -6.22 18.84
N SER A 121 9.56 -5.23 18.59
CA SER A 121 8.12 -5.47 18.40
C SER A 121 7.84 -6.11 17.04
N ASN A 122 6.71 -6.80 16.91
CA ASN A 122 6.21 -7.33 15.64
C ASN A 122 6.21 -6.26 14.54
N PHE A 123 5.71 -5.05 14.85
CA PHE A 123 5.79 -3.91 13.94
C PHE A 123 7.22 -3.62 13.48
N SER A 124 8.18 -3.50 14.41
CA SER A 124 9.57 -3.21 14.03
C SER A 124 10.24 -4.34 13.25
N LEU A 125 9.84 -5.60 13.45
CA LEU A 125 10.30 -6.75 12.65
C LEU A 125 9.76 -6.71 11.21
N LEU A 126 8.51 -6.26 11.03
CA LEU A 126 7.94 -6.00 9.70
C LEU A 126 8.72 -4.88 8.99
N ILE A 127 8.97 -3.76 9.68
CA ILE A 127 9.76 -2.64 9.15
C ILE A 127 11.18 -3.09 8.76
N ALA A 128 11.83 -3.91 9.60
CA ALA A 128 13.14 -4.46 9.28
C ALA A 128 13.10 -5.33 8.01
N SER A 129 12.07 -6.17 7.86
CA SER A 129 11.89 -7.02 6.68
C SER A 129 11.69 -6.20 5.39
N ILE A 130 10.88 -5.14 5.46
CA ILE A 130 10.67 -4.20 4.35
C ILE A 130 11.99 -3.54 3.93
N LYS A 131 12.74 -3.01 4.91
CA LYS A 131 14.06 -2.40 4.66
C LYS A 131 15.05 -3.38 4.04
N SER A 132 15.08 -4.63 4.52
CA SER A 132 15.93 -5.66 3.93
C SER A 132 15.60 -5.90 2.45
N LEU A 133 14.31 -5.94 2.09
CA LEU A 133 13.92 -6.09 0.68
C LEU A 133 14.29 -4.86 -0.16
N LEU A 134 14.14 -3.65 0.37
CA LEU A 134 14.57 -2.41 -0.31
C LEU A 134 16.09 -2.39 -0.55
N ILE A 135 16.89 -2.88 0.38
CA ILE A 135 18.35 -2.96 0.22
C ILE A 135 18.76 -4.03 -0.79
N LEU A 136 18.07 -5.18 -0.78
CA LEU A 136 18.41 -6.32 -1.64
C LEU A 136 17.99 -6.13 -3.10
N LYS A 137 17.00 -5.27 -3.37
CA LYS A 137 16.47 -5.03 -4.71
C LYS A 137 16.80 -3.60 -5.13
N TYR A 138 17.87 -3.45 -5.91
CA TYR A 138 18.34 -2.16 -6.45
C TYR A 138 17.35 -1.45 -7.40
N ASN A 139 16.22 -2.11 -7.72
CA ASN A 139 15.21 -1.68 -8.67
C ASN A 139 13.85 -1.34 -8.00
N PHE A 140 13.82 -1.14 -6.68
CA PHE A 140 12.72 -0.52 -5.93
C PHE A 140 13.04 0.95 -5.61
#